data_AF-A0A1S6HQK0-F1
#
_entry.id   AF-A0A1S6HQK0-F1
#
_cell.length_a   1.000
_cell.length_b   1.000
_cell.length_c   1.000
_cell.angle_alpha   90.00
_cell.angle_beta   90.00
_cell.angle_gamma   90.00
#
_symmetry.space_group_name_H-M   'P 1'
#
loop_
_entity.id
_entity.type
_entity.pdbx_description
1 polymer ?
#
loop_
_entity_poly.entity_id
_entity_poly.type
_entity_poly.pdbx_seq_one_letter_code
_entity_poly.pdbx_strand_id
1 'polypeptide(L)' 'MKALKLLHWIGLLMLLSGIGAYLFTDMTLEISGMVLVSSLIGMGAVMMSPFPIVMFIQWARAQEENQD' A
#
# COMPACT_ATOMS: atom_id res chain seq x y z
N MET A 1 1.18 2.29 -16.01
CA MET A 1 2.30 1.95 -15.08
C MET A 1 2.72 3.10 -14.17
N LYS A 2 3.04 4.30 -14.68
CA LYS A 2 3.53 5.43 -13.84
C LYS A 2 2.57 5.80 -12.69
N ALA A 3 1.27 5.93 -12.97
CA ALA A 3 0.26 6.25 -11.95
C ALA A 3 0.15 5.16 -10.86
N LEU A 4 0.08 3.88 -11.23
CA LEU A 4 0.03 2.78 -10.25
C LEU A 4 1.30 2.68 -9.42
N LYS A 5 2.47 2.90 -10.02
CA LYS A 5 3.74 2.93 -9.29
C LYS A 5 3.77 4.09 -8.29
N LEU A 6 3.33 5.29 -8.70
CA LEU A 6 3.21 6.43 -7.80
C LEU A 6 2.24 6.15 -6.65
N LEU A 7 1.06 5.61 -6.96
CA LEU A 7 0.04 5.24 -5.97
C LEU A 7 0.59 4.22 -4.95
N HIS A 8 1.38 3.26 -5.42
CA HIS A 8 2.03 2.28 -4.56
C HIS A 8 3.00 2.93 -3.58
N TRP A 9 3.85 3.86 -4.04
CA TRP A 9 4.78 4.58 -3.17
C TRP A 9 4.07 5.48 -2.15
N ILE A 10 2.98 6.14 -2.55
CA ILE A 10 2.15 6.92 -1.63
C ILE A 10 1.52 6.00 -0.58
N GLY A 11 0.92 4.89 -1.00
CA GLY A 11 0.33 3.89 -0.10
C GLY A 11 1.36 3.31 0.87
N LEU A 12 2.58 3.01 0.39
CA LEU A 12 3.67 2.52 1.23
C LEU A 12 4.10 3.56 2.28
N LEU A 13 4.23 4.83 1.90
CA LEU A 13 4.56 5.90 2.84
C LEU A 13 3.48 6.06 3.91
N MET A 14 2.19 6.01 3.53
CA MET A 14 1.06 6.05 4.47
C MET A 14 1.05 4.84 5.41
N LEU A 15 1.34 3.65 4.89
CA LEU A 15 1.40 2.43 5.69
C LEU A 15 2.54 2.52 6.71
N LEU A 16 3.74 2.90 6.27
CA LEU A 16 4.90 3.04 7.14
C LEU A 16 4.71 4.13 8.19
N SER A 17 4.09 5.26 7.85
CA SER A 17 3.78 6.31 8.81
C SER A 17 2.73 5.86 9.83
N GLY A 18 1.69 5.14 9.40
CA GLY A 18 0.69 4.56 10.29
C GLY A 18 1.29 3.52 11.25
N ILE A 19 2.12 2.61 10.75
CA ILE A 19 2.85 1.63 11.58
C ILE A 19 3.80 2.33 12.54
N GLY A 20 4.53 3.35 12.06
CA GLY A 20 5.44 4.14 12.88
C GLY A 20 4.72 4.87 14.01
N ALA A 21 3.59 5.52 13.70
CA ALA A 21 2.75 6.17 14.69
C ALA A 21 2.21 5.17 15.73
N TYR A 22 1.81 3.97 15.30
CA TYR A 22 1.33 2.92 16.20
C TYR A 22 2.41 2.40 17.16
N LEU A 23 3.64 2.19 16.68
CA LEU A 23 4.71 1.56 17.45
C LEU A 23 5.55 2.52 18.29
N PHE A 24 5.68 3.78 17.86
CA PHE A 24 6.64 4.73 18.45
C PHE A 24 5.98 5.98 19.07
N THR A 25 4.66 6.07 19.09
CA THR A 25 3.95 7.23 19.65
C THR A 25 2.73 6.83 20.49
N ASP A 26 2.34 7.70 21.42
CA ASP A 26 1.14 7.55 22.24
C ASP A 26 -0.14 8.03 21.54
N MET A 27 -0.09 8.29 20.23
CA MET A 27 -1.21 8.84 19.46
C MET A 27 -2.46 7.95 19.53
N THR A 28 -2.28 6.65 19.77
CA THR A 28 -3.38 5.68 19.87
C THR A 28 -4.06 5.66 21.24
N LEU A 29 -3.61 6.44 22.23
CA LEU A 29 -4.29 6.56 23.53
C LEU A 29 -5.62 7.33 23.45
N GLU A 30 -5.81 8.13 22.39
CA GLU A 30 -7.05 8.85 22.12
C GLU A 30 -7.80 8.24 20.92
N ILE A 31 -9.14 8.26 20.98
CA ILE A 31 -10.01 7.70 19.93
C ILE A 31 -9.71 8.33 18.56
N SER A 32 -9.49 9.64 18.52
CA SER A 32 -9.17 10.35 17.26
C SER A 32 -7.89 9.82 16.63
N GLY A 33 -6.86 9.57 17.43
CA GLY A 33 -5.60 9.01 16.94
C GLY A 33 -5.72 7.54 16.55
N MET A 34 -6.54 6.73 17.25
CA MET A 34 -6.86 5.37 16.81
C MET A 34 -7.49 5.36 15.40
N VAL A 35 -8.44 6.26 15.14
CA VAL A 35 -9.09 6.39 13.82
C VAL A 35 -8.09 6.85 12.77
N LEU A 36 -7.22 7.82 13.08
CA LEU A 36 -6.20 8.30 12.16
C LEU A 36 -5.17 7.21 11.80
N VAL A 37 -4.65 6.51 12.79
CA VAL A 37 -3.64 5.44 12.59
C VAL A 37 -4.24 4.27 11.81
N SER A 38 -5.44 3.82 12.17
CA SER A 38 -6.12 2.75 11.42
C SER A 38 -6.47 3.15 9.99
N SER A 39 -6.86 4.41 9.77
CA SER A 39 -7.12 4.97 8.44
C SER A 39 -5.85 5.03 7.59
N LEU A 40 -4.72 5.47 8.15
CA LEU A 40 -3.42 5.49 7.47
C LEU A 40 -2.98 4.08 7.04
N ILE A 41 -3.06 3.12 7.95
CA ILE A 41 -2.68 1.73 7.68
C ILE A 41 -3.61 1.11 6.63
N GLY A 42 -4.93 1.23 6.82
CA GLY A 42 -5.93 0.66 5.93
C GLY A 42 -5.86 1.24 4.52
N MET A 43 -5.86 2.58 4.39
CA MET A 43 -5.74 3.22 3.08
C MET A 43 -4.38 2.97 2.44
N GLY A 44 -3.30 2.99 3.23
CA GLY A 44 -1.95 2.69 2.75
C GLY A 44 -1.87 1.31 2.10
N ALA A 45 -2.41 0.29 2.77
CA ALA A 45 -2.49 -1.07 2.22
C ALA A 45 -3.34 -1.15 0.95
N VAL A 46 -4.51 -0.50 0.92
CA VAL A 46 -5.41 -0.48 -0.24
C VAL A 46 -4.72 0.17 -1.45
N MET A 47 -4.08 1.33 -1.26
CA MET A 47 -3.38 2.05 -2.33
C MET A 47 -2.13 1.30 -2.83
N MET A 48 -1.46 0.56 -1.95
CA MET A 48 -0.28 -0.24 -2.28
C MET A 48 -0.61 -1.50 -3.09
N SER A 49 -1.75 -2.14 -2.83
CA SER A 49 -2.09 -3.48 -3.35
C SER A 49 -2.20 -3.66 -4.88
N PRO A 50 -2.68 -2.70 -5.71
CA PRO A 50 -2.94 -2.97 -7.13
C PRO A 50 -1.68 -3.12 -7.99
N PHE A 51 -0.60 -2.40 -7.63
CA PHE A 51 0.64 -2.39 -8.41
C PHE A 51 1.30 -3.78 -8.56
N PRO A 52 1.57 -4.54 -7.49
CA PRO A 52 2.16 -5.88 -7.61
C PRO A 52 1.24 -6.86 -8.36
N ILE A 53 -0.07 -6.79 -8.17
CA ILE A 53 -1.04 -7.65 -8.88
C ILE A 53 -0.96 -7.41 -10.39
N VAL A 54 -0.95 -6.13 -10.80
CA VAL A 54 -0.83 -5.78 -12.22
C VAL A 54 0.50 -6.24 -12.81
N MET A 55 1.61 -6.17 -12.06
CA MET A 55 2.88 -6.71 -12.54
C MET A 55 2.82 -8.23 -12.71
N PHE A 56 2.21 -8.95 -11.77
CA PHE A 56 2.06 -10.39 -11.86
C PHE A 56 1.24 -10.80 -13.11
N ILE A 57 0.14 -10.11 -13.38
CA ILE A 57 -0.69 -10.37 -14.57
C ILE A 57 0.10 -10.09 -15.86
N GLN A 58 0.88 -9.00 -15.90
CA GLN A 58 1.71 -8.68 -17.06
C GLN A 58 2.79 -9.73 -17.30
N TRP A 59 3.45 -10.17 -16.22
CA TRP A 59 4.41 -11.26 -16.28
C TRP A 59 3.77 -12.54 -16.81
N ALA A 60 2.59 -12.93 -16.31
CA ALA A 60 1.90 -14.14 -16.76
C ALA A 60 1.55 -14.10 -18.25
N ARG A 61 1.03 -12.97 -18.75
CA ARG A 61 0.72 -12.80 -20.18
C ARG A 61 1.96 -12.87 -21.07
N ALA A 62 3.08 -12.32 -20.62
CA ALA A 62 4.33 -12.39 -21.37
C ALA A 62 4.87 -13.82 -21.47
N GLN A 63 4.50 -14.73 -20.57
CA GLN A 63 4.89 -16.14 -20.65
C GLN A 63 4.07 -16.89 -21.70
N GLU A 64 2.78 -16.56 -21.85
CA GLU A 64 1.91 -17.13 -22.90
C GLU A 64 2.41 -16.72 -24.29
N GLU A 65 2.79 -15.44 -24.48
CA GLU A 65 3.29 -14.92 -25.78
C GLU A 65 4.63 -15.54 -26.22
N ASN A 66 5.48 -15.97 -25.28
CA ASN A 66 6.79 -16.57 -25.59
C ASN A 66 6.75 -18.10 -25.79
N GLN A 67 5.57 -18.73 -25.71
CA GLN A 67 5.40 -20.18 -25.88
C GLN A 67 4.90 -20.60 -27.28
N ASP A 68 4.61 -19.64 -28.16
CA ASP A 68 4.27 -19.82 -29.58
C ASP A 68 5.45 -19.47 -30.51
#